data_AF-A0AAI9TXM5-F1
#
_entry.id   AF-A0AAI9TXM5-F1
#
_cell.length_a   1.000
_cell.length_b   1.000
_cell.length_c   1.000
_cell.angle_alpha   90.00
_cell.angle_beta   90.00
_cell.angle_gamma   90.00
#
_symmetry.space_group_name_H-M   'P 1'
#
loop_
_entity.id
_entity.type
_entity.pdbx_description
1 polymer ?
#
loop_
_entity_poly.entity_id
_entity_poly.type
_entity_poly.pdbx_seq_one_letter_code
_entity_poly.pdbx_strand_id
1 'polypeptide(L)'
;MAGLAPETQSQWAKASIAFFFLYYVFFGICWQGVPWLYPTEINSLSMRTKGAALGTATNWIVNFMVVEITPPGISSLGWQFYIIWTVFNFSFIPIVYLFYPETADRSLEDVDRFFVDNHDIFVFRDKDATSSKRPMKYIAQEEEAITKRNSRGGVPGGEEEDMLRRRGAVEKMRKGGEDEEMAFGEHKERR
;
A
#
# COMPACT_ATOMS: atom_id res chain seq x y z
N MET A 1 10.81 9.88 51.34
CA MET A 1 9.68 10.60 50.73
C MET A 1 8.51 10.49 51.69
N ALA A 2 8.03 11.60 52.25
CA ALA A 2 6.92 11.59 53.19
C ALA A 2 5.66 11.04 52.49
N GLY A 3 5.07 9.99 53.05
CA GLY A 3 3.88 9.35 52.48
C GLY A 3 2.72 10.33 52.48
N LEU A 4 2.15 10.60 51.30
CA LEU A 4 0.90 11.34 51.16
C LEU A 4 -0.19 10.67 52.00
N ALA A 5 -1.15 11.45 52.49
CA ALA A 5 -2.26 10.90 53.26
C ALA A 5 -3.06 9.86 52.42
N PRO A 6 -3.56 8.77 53.01
CA PRO A 6 -4.19 7.66 52.27
C PRO A 6 -5.33 8.09 51.34
N GLU A 7 -6.10 9.10 51.75
CA GLU A 7 -7.17 9.69 50.96
C GLU A 7 -6.63 10.41 49.71
N THR A 8 -5.49 11.08 49.82
CA THR A 8 -4.81 11.73 48.70
C THR A 8 -4.28 10.68 47.73
N GLN A 9 -3.67 9.60 48.23
CA GLN A 9 -3.17 8.50 47.39
C GLN A 9 -4.30 7.85 46.56
N SER A 10 -5.46 7.62 47.18
CA SER A 10 -6.64 7.06 46.49
C SER A 10 -7.16 7.99 45.39
N GLN A 11 -7.22 9.30 45.64
CA GLN A 11 -7.66 10.29 44.64
C GLN A 11 -6.72 10.32 43.44
N TRP A 12 -5.40 10.28 43.67
CA TRP A 12 -4.40 10.33 42.61
C TRP A 12 -4.39 9.04 41.80
N ALA A 13 -4.55 7.88 42.44
CA ALA A 13 -4.69 6.60 41.76
C ALA A 13 -5.91 6.59 40.81
N LYS A 14 -7.07 7.09 41.26
CA LYS A 14 -8.28 7.21 40.43
C LYS A 14 -8.04 8.11 39.22
N ALA A 15 -7.39 9.26 39.42
CA ALA A 15 -7.05 10.17 38.33
C ALA A 15 -6.10 9.51 37.32
N SER A 16 -5.03 8.84 37.78
CA SER A 16 -4.08 8.14 36.91
C SER A 16 -4.76 7.07 36.06
N ILE A 17 -5.66 6.28 36.65
CA ILE A 17 -6.43 5.26 35.91
C ILE A 17 -7.28 5.92 34.81
N ALA A 18 -7.97 7.02 35.12
CA ALA A 18 -8.76 7.75 34.12
C ALA A 18 -7.90 8.26 32.95
N PHE A 19 -6.71 8.81 33.23
CA PHE A 19 -5.77 9.24 32.19
C PHE A 19 -5.22 8.08 31.36
N PHE A 20 -4.96 6.91 31.96
CA PHE A 20 -4.56 5.71 31.21
C PHE A 20 -5.65 5.28 30.24
N PHE A 21 -6.92 5.22 30.67
CA PHE A 21 -8.02 4.90 29.75
C PHE A 21 -8.16 5.93 28.64
N LEU A 22 -8.05 7.22 28.95
CA LEU A 22 -8.09 8.29 27.96
C LEU A 22 -6.97 8.10 26.92
N TYR A 23 -5.75 7.82 27.37
CA TYR A 23 -4.63 7.51 26.49
C TYR A 23 -4.92 6.29 25.60
N TYR A 24 -5.43 5.19 26.15
CA TYR A 24 -5.76 4.00 25.37
C TYR A 24 -6.83 4.24 24.30
N VAL A 25 -7.82 5.10 24.58
CA VAL A 25 -8.85 5.47 23.59
C VAL A 25 -8.23 6.22 22.42
N PHE A 26 -7.44 7.26 22.67
CA PHE A 26 -6.78 8.02 21.59
C PHE A 26 -5.76 7.18 20.85
N PHE A 27 -4.98 6.36 21.55
CA PHE A 27 -4.05 5.42 20.95
C PHE A 27 -4.77 4.42 20.04
N GLY A 28 -5.91 3.91 20.49
CA GLY A 28 -6.77 3.01 19.71
C GLY A 28 -7.31 3.64 18.42
N ILE A 29 -7.78 4.89 18.50
CA ILE A 29 -8.39 5.58 17.35
C ILE A 29 -7.32 6.06 16.35
N CYS A 30 -6.23 6.63 16.84
CA CYS A 30 -5.25 7.32 15.99
C CYS A 30 -4.09 6.42 15.57
N TRP A 31 -3.52 5.65 16.51
CA TRP A 31 -2.22 5.02 16.29
C TRP A 31 -2.30 3.51 16.08
N GLN A 32 -3.37 2.83 16.50
CA GLN A 32 -3.43 1.38 16.35
C GLN A 32 -3.57 0.93 14.90
N GLY A 33 -4.38 1.61 14.09
CA GLY A 33 -4.63 1.19 12.70
C GLY A 33 -3.50 1.56 11.74
N VAL A 34 -2.90 2.74 11.92
CA VAL A 34 -1.96 3.33 10.95
C VAL A 34 -0.75 2.43 10.65
N PRO A 35 -0.03 1.85 11.64
CA PRO A 35 1.15 1.02 11.39
C PRO A 35 0.88 -0.28 10.63
N TRP A 36 -0.36 -0.78 10.64
CA TRP A 36 -0.72 -2.00 9.90
C TRP A 36 -1.18 -1.70 8.49
N LEU A 37 -1.82 -0.56 8.28
CA LEU A 37 -2.31 -0.14 6.98
C LEU A 37 -1.20 0.50 6.14
N TYR A 38 -0.45 1.42 6.73
CA TYR A 38 0.52 2.26 6.03
C TYR A 38 1.59 1.48 5.25
N PRO A 39 2.18 0.37 5.76
CA PRO A 39 3.11 -0.44 4.97
C PRO A 39 2.48 -1.00 3.69
N THR A 40 1.19 -1.30 3.68
CA THR A 40 0.52 -1.82 2.48
C THR A 40 0.26 -0.74 1.43
N GLU A 41 0.14 0.51 1.86
CA GLU A 41 -0.10 1.68 1.00
C GLU A 41 1.20 2.20 0.36
N ILE A 42 2.32 2.20 1.10
CA ILE A 42 3.60 2.70 0.59
C ILE A 42 4.38 1.69 -0.25
N ASN A 43 4.11 0.39 -0.10
CA ASN A 43 4.84 -0.62 -0.84
C ASN A 43 4.19 -0.89 -2.20
N SER A 44 5.04 -0.91 -3.23
CA SER A 44 4.66 -1.34 -4.58
C SER A 44 4.08 -2.75 -4.58
N LEU A 45 3.22 -3.03 -5.55
CA LEU A 45 2.52 -4.31 -5.68
C LEU A 45 3.47 -5.52 -5.62
N SER A 46 4.66 -5.41 -6.22
CA SER A 46 5.64 -6.49 -6.26
C SER A 46 6.42 -6.68 -4.94
N MET A 47 6.57 -5.63 -4.13
CA MET A 47 7.34 -5.67 -2.88
C MET A 47 6.49 -5.72 -1.62
N ARG A 48 5.17 -5.51 -1.72
CA ARG A 48 4.23 -5.44 -0.59
C ARG A 48 4.37 -6.58 0.40
N THR A 49 4.43 -7.83 -0.06
CA THR A 49 4.55 -8.99 0.85
C THR A 49 5.87 -8.97 1.62
N LYS A 50 6.97 -8.59 0.98
CA LYS A 50 8.30 -8.52 1.62
C LYS A 50 8.36 -7.37 2.62
N GLY A 51 7.84 -6.19 2.25
CA GLY A 51 7.75 -5.02 3.12
C GLY A 51 6.86 -5.28 4.34
N ALA A 52 5.70 -5.90 4.15
CA ALA A 52 4.79 -6.26 5.23
C ALA A 52 5.41 -7.30 6.19
N ALA A 53 6.12 -8.31 5.66
CA ALA A 53 6.82 -9.29 6.48
C ALA A 53 7.92 -8.63 7.33
N LEU A 54 8.72 -7.74 6.74
CA LEU A 54 9.75 -7.00 7.47
C LEU A 54 9.15 -6.09 8.54
N GLY A 55 8.10 -5.33 8.21
CA GLY A 55 7.41 -4.47 9.17
C GLY A 55 6.84 -5.25 10.35
N THR A 56 6.23 -6.41 10.08
CA THR A 56 5.73 -7.31 11.13
C THR A 56 6.86 -7.87 11.99
N ALA A 57 7.96 -8.32 11.38
CA ALA A 57 9.12 -8.82 12.11
C ALA A 57 9.74 -7.74 13.02
N THR A 58 9.93 -6.52 12.51
CA THR A 58 10.42 -5.39 13.29
C THR A 58 9.47 -5.05 14.44
N ASN A 59 8.15 -5.07 14.22
CA ASN A 59 7.17 -4.84 15.27
C ASN A 59 7.32 -5.85 16.42
N TRP A 60 7.42 -7.14 16.11
CA TRP A 60 7.58 -8.17 17.13
C TRP A 60 8.92 -8.11 17.85
N ILE A 61 10.01 -7.78 17.16
CA ILE A 61 11.34 -7.59 17.77
C ILE A 61 11.30 -6.42 18.76
N VAL A 62 10.71 -5.29 18.38
CA VAL A 62 10.61 -4.12 19.26
C VAL A 62 9.66 -4.39 20.43
N ASN A 63 8.53 -5.07 20.21
CA ASN A 63 7.65 -5.49 21.30
C ASN A 63 8.37 -6.38 22.32
N PHE A 64 9.16 -7.36 21.85
CA PHE A 64 9.97 -8.20 22.72
C PHE A 64 10.98 -7.37 23.52
N MET A 65 11.70 -6.47 22.85
CA MET A 65 12.64 -5.55 23.52
C MET A 65 11.97 -4.71 24.61
N VAL A 66 10.77 -4.16 24.34
CA VAL A 66 10.01 -3.36 25.31
C VAL A 66 9.61 -4.21 26.52
N VAL A 67 9.14 -5.44 26.30
CA VAL A 67 8.76 -6.34 27.39
C VAL A 67 9.95 -6.70 28.27
N GLU A 68 11.13 -6.93 27.69
CA GLU A 68 12.35 -7.28 28.43
C GLU A 68 12.95 -6.08 29.19
N ILE A 69 12.93 -4.87 28.62
CA ILE A 69 13.51 -3.68 29.27
C ILE A 69 12.61 -3.10 30.37
N THR A 70 11.30 -3.36 30.32
CA THR A 70 10.33 -2.72 31.22
C THR A 70 10.49 -3.14 32.68
N PRO A 71 10.59 -4.44 33.05
CA PRO A 71 10.80 -4.84 34.44
C PRO A 71 12.07 -4.27 35.10
N PRO A 72 13.28 -4.37 34.49
CA PRO A 72 14.49 -3.78 35.06
C PRO A 72 14.48 -2.25 35.01
N GLY A 73 13.79 -1.64 34.03
CA GLY A 73 13.61 -0.19 33.94
C GLY A 73 12.76 0.37 35.09
N ILE A 74 11.63 -0.27 35.40
CA ILE A 74 10.76 0.14 36.51
C ILE A 74 11.43 -0.11 37.87
N SER A 75 12.16 -1.21 38.05
CA SER A 75 12.82 -1.51 39.32
C SER A 75 13.95 -0.54 39.66
N SER A 76 14.64 0.00 38.65
CA SER A 76 15.74 0.95 38.83
C SER A 76 15.30 2.41 38.89
N LEU A 77 14.38 2.83 38.01
CA LEU A 77 14.00 4.23 37.82
C LEU A 77 12.59 4.57 38.36
N GLY A 78 11.79 3.56 38.74
CA GLY A 78 10.44 3.75 39.26
C GLY A 78 9.56 4.55 38.31
N TRP A 79 9.01 5.66 38.80
CA TRP A 79 8.12 6.53 38.02
C TRP A 79 8.82 7.27 36.87
N GLN A 80 10.14 7.49 36.96
CA GLN A 80 10.90 8.23 35.95
C GLN A 80 11.01 7.44 34.64
N PHE A 81 10.88 6.12 34.69
CA PHE A 81 10.87 5.27 33.50
C PHE A 81 9.74 5.64 32.52
N TYR A 82 8.60 6.10 33.03
CA TYR A 82 7.48 6.54 32.18
C TYR A 82 7.79 7.84 31.41
N ILE A 83 8.73 8.68 31.88
CA ILE A 83 9.17 9.87 31.14
C ILE A 83 9.87 9.47 29.85
N ILE A 84 10.64 8.38 29.86
CA ILE A 84 11.35 7.88 28.67
C ILE A 84 10.33 7.57 27.56
N TRP A 85 9.29 6.79 27.88
CA TRP A 85 8.21 6.48 26.94
C TRP A 85 7.45 7.70 26.47
N THR A 86 7.26 8.69 27.35
CA THR A 86 6.64 9.96 26.99
C THR A 86 7.48 10.69 25.94
N VAL A 87 8.79 10.81 26.13
CA VAL A 87 9.71 11.45 25.17
C VAL A 87 9.72 10.70 23.83
N PHE A 88 9.72 9.37 23.83
CA PHE A 88 9.61 8.59 22.60
C PHE A 88 8.27 8.85 21.87
N ASN A 89 7.15 8.92 22.59
CA ASN A 89 5.86 9.27 21.97
C ASN A 89 5.91 10.67 21.32
N PHE A 90 6.48 11.65 22.00
CA PHE A 90 6.61 13.00 21.45
C PHE A 90 7.61 13.10 20.29
N SER A 91 8.65 12.26 20.25
CA SER A 91 9.62 12.26 19.16
C SER A 91 9.04 11.69 17.86
N PHE A 92 8.00 10.85 17.91
CA PHE A 92 7.30 10.41 16.71
C PHE A 92 6.55 11.53 15.98
N ILE A 93 6.09 12.57 16.68
CA ILE A 93 5.36 13.69 16.08
C ILE A 93 6.18 14.39 14.97
N PRO A 94 7.41 14.88 15.21
CA PRO A 94 8.21 15.49 14.16
C PRO A 94 8.65 14.47 13.10
N ILE A 95 8.87 13.20 13.46
CA ILE A 95 9.26 12.17 12.48
C ILE A 95 8.14 11.96 11.46
N VAL A 96 6.90 11.77 11.92
CA VAL A 96 5.75 11.61 11.04
C VAL A 96 5.54 12.89 10.21
N TYR A 97 5.60 14.06 10.84
CA TYR A 97 5.41 15.32 10.13
C TYR A 97 6.45 15.57 9.00
N LEU A 98 7.71 15.16 9.21
CA LEU A 98 8.79 15.44 8.26
C LEU A 98 8.96 14.39 7.17
N PHE A 99 8.69 13.11 7.46
CA PHE A 99 9.07 11.99 6.59
C PHE A 99 7.90 11.19 6.02
N TYR A 100 6.68 11.34 6.53
CA TYR A 100 5.55 10.51 6.08
C TYR A 100 4.70 11.26 5.03
N PRO A 101 4.66 10.80 3.76
CA PRO A 101 3.67 11.28 2.81
C PRO A 101 2.24 10.87 3.19
N GLU A 102 1.30 11.71 2.82
CA GLU A 102 -0.13 11.46 2.92
C GLU A 102 -0.56 10.47 1.83
N THR A 103 -1.12 9.35 2.26
CA THR A 103 -1.55 8.24 1.40
C THR A 103 -3.06 8.22 1.18
N ALA A 104 -3.83 9.08 1.86
CA ALA A 104 -5.28 9.15 1.69
C ALA A 104 -5.68 9.50 0.24
N ASP A 105 -6.72 8.81 -0.24
CA ASP A 105 -7.32 9.02 -1.57
C ASP A 105 -6.33 8.86 -2.74
N ARG A 106 -5.26 8.08 -2.56
CA ARG A 106 -4.28 7.75 -3.61
C ARG A 106 -4.47 6.35 -4.14
N SER A 107 -4.28 6.19 -5.45
CA SER A 107 -4.10 4.86 -6.03
C SER A 107 -2.70 4.34 -5.72
N LEU A 108 -2.54 3.01 -5.76
CA LEU A 108 -1.24 2.38 -5.55
C LEU A 108 -0.24 2.80 -6.63
N GLU A 109 -0.72 3.05 -7.84
CA GLU A 109 0.06 3.53 -8.97
C GLU A 109 0.56 4.97 -8.75
N ASP A 110 -0.22 5.82 -8.09
CA ASP A 110 0.19 7.20 -7.78
C ASP A 110 1.32 7.22 -6.73
N VAL A 111 1.22 6.33 -5.73
CA VAL A 111 2.25 6.18 -4.70
C VAL A 111 3.54 5.61 -5.30
N ASP A 112 3.44 4.62 -6.19
CA ASP A 112 4.60 4.10 -6.92
C ASP A 112 5.27 5.19 -7.79
N ARG A 113 4.49 6.04 -8.47
CA ARG A 113 5.04 7.19 -9.22
C ARG A 113 5.72 8.19 -8.30
N PHE A 114 5.12 8.49 -7.15
CA PHE A 114 5.70 9.40 -6.16
C PHE A 114 7.08 8.94 -5.68
N PHE A 115 7.31 7.64 -5.49
CA PHE A 115 8.63 7.14 -5.10
C PHE A 115 9.64 7.01 -6.24
N VAL A 116 9.18 7.00 -7.50
CA VAL A 116 10.05 7.01 -8.69
C VAL A 116 10.51 8.42 -9.05
N ASP A 117 9.65 9.41 -8.86
CA ASP A 117 9.99 10.82 -9.03
C ASP A 117 11.02 11.24 -7.97
N ASN A 118 12.03 12.05 -8.36
CA ASN A 118 13.09 12.49 -7.44
C ASN A 118 12.58 13.56 -6.47
N HIS A 119 11.87 13.13 -5.42
CA HIS A 119 11.40 14.00 -4.34
C HIS A 119 12.45 14.16 -3.24
N ASP A 120 12.43 15.31 -2.57
CA ASP A 120 13.24 15.56 -1.38
C ASP A 120 12.84 14.59 -0.26
N ILE A 121 13.82 14.20 0.57
CA ILE A 121 13.59 13.35 1.75
C ILE A 121 12.65 13.97 2.79
N PHE A 122 12.47 15.30 2.72
CA PHE A 122 11.59 16.07 3.60
C PHE A 122 10.25 16.32 2.92
N VAL A 123 9.26 15.51 3.28
CA VAL A 123 7.92 15.49 2.70
C VAL A 123 7.15 16.78 2.96
N PHE A 124 7.37 17.44 4.10
CA PHE A 124 6.62 18.65 4.48
C PHE A 124 6.72 19.82 3.49
N ARG A 125 7.74 19.83 2.62
CA ARG A 125 7.94 20.86 1.59
C ARG A 125 7.07 20.64 0.36
N ASP A 126 6.65 19.40 0.13
CA ASP A 126 5.84 19.02 -1.01
C ASP A 126 4.35 19.04 -0.64
N LYS A 127 3.62 20.00 -1.21
CA LYS A 127 2.17 20.13 -1.01
C LYS A 127 1.39 18.99 -1.66
N ASP A 128 1.92 18.40 -2.72
CA ASP A 128 1.27 17.27 -3.38
C ASP A 128 1.48 15.97 -2.60
N ALA A 129 2.56 15.88 -1.81
CA ALA A 129 2.84 14.74 -0.94
C ALA A 129 2.10 14.80 0.40
N THR A 130 1.65 15.99 0.83
CA THR A 130 0.97 16.21 2.12
C THR A 130 -0.53 16.45 1.99
N SER A 131 -1.06 16.57 0.76
CA SER A 131 -2.49 16.77 0.51
C SER A 131 -3.27 15.47 0.62
N SER A 132 -4.31 15.46 1.48
CA SER A 132 -5.24 14.34 1.61
C SER A 132 -6.17 14.16 0.42
N LYS A 133 -6.36 15.19 -0.40
CA LYS A 133 -7.06 15.05 -1.69
C LYS A 133 -6.06 14.64 -2.76
N ARG A 134 -6.49 13.76 -3.65
CA ARG A 134 -5.74 13.40 -4.85
C ARG A 134 -5.45 14.65 -5.71
N PRO A 135 -4.17 15.02 -5.94
CA PRO A 135 -3.79 16.16 -6.74
C PRO A 135 -4.07 15.88 -8.21
N MET A 136 -4.51 16.93 -8.91
CA MET A 136 -4.90 16.89 -10.31
C MET A 136 -3.84 16.29 -11.24
N LYS A 137 -2.55 16.42 -10.90
CA LYS A 137 -1.45 15.89 -11.71
C LYS A 137 -1.56 14.39 -11.94
N TYR A 138 -1.94 13.62 -10.91
CA TYR A 138 -2.06 12.17 -11.01
C TYR A 138 -3.31 11.76 -11.79
N ILE A 139 -4.42 12.48 -11.58
CA ILE A 139 -5.69 12.26 -12.30
C ILE A 139 -5.49 12.49 -13.80
N ALA A 140 -4.90 13.63 -14.18
CA ALA A 140 -4.65 13.96 -15.58
C ALA A 140 -3.74 12.91 -16.27
N GLN A 141 -2.69 12.45 -15.59
CA GLN A 141 -1.82 11.40 -16.12
C GLN A 141 -2.55 10.05 -16.31
N GLU A 142 -3.46 9.71 -15.41
CA GLU A 142 -4.29 8.51 -15.54
C GLU A 142 -5.28 8.64 -16.71
N GLU A 143 -5.96 9.77 -16.86
CA GLU A 143 -6.84 10.06 -18.00
C GLU A 143 -6.09 10.00 -19.33
N GLU A 144 -4.88 10.55 -19.41
CA GLU A 144 -4.02 10.43 -20.58
C GLU A 144 -3.63 8.98 -20.88
N ALA A 145 -3.31 8.20 -19.84
CA ALA A 145 -2.97 6.78 -19.99
C ALA A 145 -4.18 5.96 -20.47
N ILE A 146 -5.37 6.22 -19.93
CA ILE A 146 -6.63 5.60 -20.37
C ILE A 146 -6.93 5.99 -21.82
N THR A 147 -6.79 7.27 -22.17
CA THR A 147 -7.02 7.76 -23.53
C THR A 147 -6.07 7.09 -24.51
N LYS A 148 -4.76 7.04 -24.21
CA LYS A 148 -3.76 6.33 -25.04
C LYS A 148 -4.07 4.84 -25.16
N ARG A 149 -4.50 4.18 -24.08
CA ARG A 149 -4.93 2.78 -24.09
C ARG A 149 -6.17 2.60 -24.97
N ASN A 150 -7.16 3.48 -24.87
CA ASN A 150 -8.39 3.41 -25.67
C ASN A 150 -8.10 3.69 -27.14
N SER A 151 -7.21 4.63 -27.47
CA SER A 151 -6.75 4.88 -28.84
C SER A 151 -5.96 3.70 -29.42
N ARG A 152 -5.25 2.93 -28.58
CA ARG A 152 -4.53 1.70 -28.98
C ARG A 152 -5.44 0.47 -29.06
N GLY A 153 -6.50 0.41 -28.24
CA GLY A 153 -7.50 -0.67 -28.21
C GLY A 153 -8.73 -0.42 -29.08
N GLY A 154 -8.82 0.77 -29.70
CA GLY A 154 -9.93 1.19 -30.54
C GLY A 154 -9.66 1.00 -32.02
N VAL A 155 -9.48 -0.25 -32.47
CA VAL A 155 -9.87 -0.65 -33.83
C VAL A 155 -10.65 -1.98 -33.73
N PRO A 156 -11.97 -1.93 -33.53
CA PRO A 156 -12.83 -3.12 -33.59
C PRO A 156 -12.84 -3.81 -34.97
N GLY A 157 -12.23 -3.19 -35.99
CA GLY A 157 -12.12 -3.77 -37.32
C GLY A 157 -10.96 -4.75 -37.50
N GLY A 158 -9.94 -4.73 -36.64
CA GLY A 158 -8.71 -5.52 -36.83
C GLY A 158 -8.87 -7.00 -36.49
N GLU A 159 -9.52 -7.32 -35.37
CA GLU A 159 -9.78 -8.71 -34.97
C GLU A 159 -10.84 -9.36 -35.87
N GLU A 160 -11.83 -8.59 -36.33
CA GLU A 160 -12.86 -9.06 -37.26
C GLU A 160 -12.29 -9.24 -38.68
N GLU A 161 -11.43 -8.34 -39.18
CA GLU A 161 -10.69 -8.57 -40.42
C GLU A 161 -9.77 -9.79 -40.32
N ASP A 162 -9.05 -9.98 -39.21
CA ASP A 162 -8.14 -11.11 -39.06
C ASP A 162 -8.91 -12.44 -38.94
N MET A 163 -10.07 -12.45 -38.27
CA MET A 163 -10.98 -13.60 -38.25
C MET A 163 -11.60 -13.89 -39.63
N LEU A 164 -12.00 -12.85 -40.39
CA LEU A 164 -12.53 -13.00 -41.74
C LEU A 164 -11.45 -13.46 -42.72
N ARG A 165 -10.22 -12.97 -42.60
CA ARG A 165 -9.07 -13.44 -43.39
C ARG A 165 -8.72 -14.89 -43.07
N ARG A 166 -8.72 -15.29 -41.79
CA ARG A 166 -8.51 -16.69 -41.39
C ARG A 166 -9.63 -17.60 -41.89
N ARG A 167 -10.90 -17.18 -41.78
CA ARG A 167 -12.04 -17.92 -42.34
C ARG A 167 -11.93 -18.06 -43.87
N GLY A 168 -11.58 -16.98 -44.57
CA GLY A 168 -11.38 -17.00 -46.02
C GLY A 168 -10.22 -17.91 -46.45
N ALA A 169 -9.12 -17.92 -45.69
CA ALA A 169 -7.99 -18.81 -45.95
C ALA A 169 -8.35 -20.29 -45.72
N VAL A 170 -9.12 -20.60 -44.68
CA VAL A 170 -9.61 -21.96 -44.39
C VAL A 170 -10.54 -22.46 -45.50
N GLU A 171 -11.47 -21.62 -45.97
CA GLU A 171 -12.39 -22.00 -47.04
C GLU A 171 -11.67 -22.24 -48.38
N LYS A 172 -10.61 -21.46 -48.65
CA LYS A 172 -9.77 -21.63 -49.84
C LYS A 172 -8.94 -22.91 -49.79
N MET A 173 -8.45 -23.30 -48.61
CA MET A 173 -7.78 -24.61 -48.43
C MET A 173 -8.75 -25.78 -48.56
N ARG A 174 -9.97 -25.66 -48.04
CA ARG A 174 -11.01 -26.68 -48.17
C ARG A 174 -11.36 -26.94 -49.64
N LYS A 175 -11.63 -25.86 -50.41
CA LYS A 175 -11.93 -25.98 -51.85
C LYS A 175 -10.75 -26.53 -52.65
N GLY A 176 -9.53 -26.06 -52.36
CA GLY A 176 -8.33 -26.59 -53.04
C GLY A 176 -8.13 -28.08 -52.82
N GLY A 177 -8.44 -28.59 -51.62
CA GLY A 177 -8.40 -30.04 -51.34
C GLY A 177 -9.48 -30.83 -52.07
N GLU A 178 -10.71 -30.29 -52.17
CA GLU A 178 -11.80 -30.91 -52.94
C GLU A 178 -11.50 -30.94 -54.45
N ASP A 179 -10.88 -29.88 -54.97
CA ASP A 179 -10.46 -29.79 -56.37
C ASP A 179 -9.32 -30.77 -56.70
N GLU A 180 -8.35 -30.95 -55.78
CA GLU A 180 -7.30 -31.98 -55.90
C GLU A 180 -7.86 -33.41 -55.83
N GLU A 181 -8.81 -33.66 -54.92
CA GLU A 181 -9.44 -34.98 -54.77
C GLU A 181 -10.27 -35.36 -56.00
N MET A 182 -11.01 -34.41 -56.60
CA MET A 182 -11.71 -34.62 -57.88
C MET A 182 -10.75 -34.85 -59.04
N ALA A 183 -9.65 -34.10 -59.14
CA ALA A 183 -8.64 -34.30 -60.18
C ALA A 183 -7.97 -35.68 -60.07
N PHE A 184 -7.74 -36.17 -58.84
CA PHE A 184 -7.19 -37.49 -58.58
C PHE A 184 -8.20 -38.61 -58.88
N GLY A 185 -9.49 -38.37 -58.60
CA GLY A 185 -10.60 -39.27 -58.93
C GLY A 185 -10.76 -39.47 -60.45
N GLU A 186 -10.78 -38.40 -61.24
CA GLU A 186 -10.87 -38.47 -62.70
C GLU A 186 -9.67 -39.16 -63.36
N HIS A 187 -8.48 -39.08 -62.74
CA HIS A 187 -7.29 -39.77 -63.23
C HIS A 187 -7.29 -41.27 -62.92
N LYS A 188 -8.08 -41.72 -61.93
CA LYS A 188 -8.22 -43.12 -61.54
C LYS A 188 -9.29 -43.85 -62.35
N GLU A 189 -10.33 -43.16 -62.83
CA GLU A 189 -11.36 -43.75 -63.71
C GLU A 189 -10.93 -43.90 -65.18
N ARG A 190 -9.83 -43.27 -65.60
CA ARG A 190 -9.28 -43.36 -66.97
C ARG A 190 -8.20 -44.45 -67.17
N ARG A 191 -8.06 -45.39 -66.22
CA ARG A 191 -7.15 -46.54 -66.33
C ARG A 191 -7.83 -47.88 -66.08
#